data_AF-A0A951V1C8-F1
#
_entry.id   AF-A0A951V1C8-F1
#
_cell.length_a   1.000
_cell.length_b   1.000
_cell.length_c   1.000
_cell.angle_alpha   90.00
_cell.angle_beta   90.00
_cell.angle_gamma   90.00
#
_symmetry.space_group_name_H-M   'P 1'
#
loop_
_entity.id
_entity.type
_entity.pdbx_description
1 polymer ?
#
loop_
_entity_poly.entity_id
_entity_poly.type
_entity_poly.pdbx_seq_one_letter_code
_entity_poly.pdbx_strand_id
1 'polypeptide(L)'
;NKLILNHNTKKILKYIINFLTVIFILLLLFKNLMLNSSKRYFYFESPNKSHTLVIEEDSFLLGGWSNFYERKGLIFIKSLHQEITTDDGYKPFSRNDYKLKWLDNNSVEIIYGYGSMNAYNKEIIKFD
;
A
#
# COMPACT_ATOMS: atom_id res chain seq x y z
N ASN A 1 -13.71 -39.45 -38.39
CA ASN A 1 -14.86 -38.53 -38.35
C ASN A 1 -14.40 -37.08 -38.20
N LYS A 2 -14.33 -36.34 -39.31
CA LYS A 2 -14.02 -34.90 -39.32
C LYS A 2 -15.35 -34.17 -39.06
N LEU A 3 -15.53 -33.60 -37.88
CA LEU A 3 -16.71 -32.76 -37.57
C LEU A 3 -16.64 -31.50 -38.45
N ILE A 4 -17.41 -31.47 -39.53
CA ILE A 4 -17.55 -30.27 -40.36
C ILE A 4 -18.46 -29.31 -39.60
N LEU A 5 -17.88 -28.39 -38.83
CA LEU A 5 -18.65 -27.32 -38.21
C LEU A 5 -19.28 -26.44 -39.30
N ASN A 6 -20.60 -26.26 -39.23
CA ASN A 6 -21.32 -25.25 -40.00
C ASN A 6 -20.79 -23.84 -39.66
N HIS A 7 -20.87 -22.91 -40.60
CA HIS A 7 -20.51 -21.50 -40.48
C HIS A 7 -21.01 -20.85 -39.18
N ASN A 8 -22.26 -21.11 -38.79
CA ASN A 8 -22.85 -20.59 -37.54
C ASN A 8 -22.13 -21.11 -36.29
N THR A 9 -21.79 -22.41 -36.26
CA THR A 9 -21.07 -23.02 -35.14
C THR A 9 -19.64 -22.47 -35.03
N LYS A 10 -18.96 -22.22 -36.16
CA LYS A 10 -17.63 -21.57 -36.17
C LYS A 10 -17.70 -20.14 -35.62
N LYS A 11 -18.77 -19.40 -35.97
CA LYS A 11 -18.99 -18.03 -35.49
C LYS A 11 -19.25 -17.99 -33.98
N ILE A 12 -20.09 -18.90 -33.46
CA ILE A 12 -20.33 -19.05 -32.01
C ILE A 12 -19.04 -19.41 -31.27
N LEU A 13 -18.29 -20.39 -31.78
CA LEU A 13 -17.01 -20.80 -31.18
C LEU A 13 -16.01 -19.63 -31.11
N LYS A 14 -15.92 -18.82 -32.16
CA LYS A 14 -15.09 -17.60 -32.17
C LYS A 14 -15.51 -16.61 -31.08
N TYR A 15 -16.81 -16.39 -30.87
CA TYR A 15 -17.28 -15.50 -29.80
C TYR A 15 -16.95 -16.04 -28.41
N ILE A 16 -17.11 -17.35 -28.19
CA ILE A 16 -16.74 -17.98 -26.93
C ILE A 16 -15.23 -17.82 -26.66
N ILE A 17 -14.39 -18.11 -27.65
CA ILE A 17 -12.92 -17.95 -27.51
C ILE A 17 -12.56 -16.49 -27.23
N ASN A 18 -13.14 -15.54 -27.96
CA ASN A 18 -12.89 -14.11 -27.73
C ASN A 18 -13.31 -13.69 -26.32
N PHE A 19 -14.48 -14.11 -25.86
CA PHE A 19 -14.99 -13.82 -24.53
C PHE A 19 -14.06 -14.38 -23.44
N LEU A 20 -13.65 -15.64 -23.57
CA LEU A 20 -12.70 -16.26 -22.64
C LEU A 20 -11.35 -15.55 -22.63
N THR A 21 -10.88 -15.12 -23.80
CA THR A 21 -9.61 -14.38 -23.93
C THR A 21 -9.69 -13.03 -23.22
N VAL A 22 -10.79 -12.29 -23.38
CA VAL A 22 -11.01 -11.02 -22.69
C VAL A 22 -11.05 -11.22 -21.16
N ILE A 23 -11.79 -12.22 -20.68
CA ILE A 23 -11.82 -12.55 -19.24
C ILE A 23 -10.42 -12.90 -18.73
N PHE A 24 -9.67 -13.70 -19.49
CA PHE A 24 -8.32 -14.10 -19.08
C PHE A 24 -7.38 -12.90 -18.98
N ILE A 25 -7.43 -11.97 -19.94
CA ILE A 25 -6.66 -10.72 -19.89
C ILE A 25 -7.05 -9.89 -18.67
N LEU A 26 -8.36 -9.75 -18.39
CA LEU A 26 -8.83 -9.01 -17.21
C LEU A 26 -8.35 -9.65 -15.89
N LEU A 27 -8.33 -10.97 -15.80
CA LEU A 27 -7.79 -11.68 -14.63
C LEU A 27 -6.28 -11.47 -14.45
N LEU A 28 -5.51 -11.45 -15.55
CA LEU A 28 -4.08 -11.15 -15.49
C LEU A 28 -3.82 -9.71 -15.03
N LEU A 29 -4.59 -8.74 -15.56
CA LEU A 29 -4.50 -7.34 -15.14
C LEU A 29 -4.89 -7.18 -13.67
N PHE A 30 -5.97 -7.82 -13.24
CA PHE A 30 -6.40 -7.82 -11.85
C PHE A 30 -5.33 -8.41 -10.93
N LYS A 31 -4.76 -9.57 -11.29
CA LYS A 31 -3.67 -10.18 -10.54
C LYS A 31 -2.45 -9.26 -10.43
N ASN A 32 -2.09 -8.58 -11.52
CA ASN A 32 -0.99 -7.63 -11.53
C ASN A 32 -1.23 -6.43 -10.59
N LEU A 33 -2.47 -5.92 -10.54
CA LEU A 33 -2.87 -4.86 -9.61
C LEU A 33 -2.81 -5.33 -8.15
N MET A 34 -3.29 -6.55 -7.85
CA MET A 34 -3.31 -7.09 -6.49
C MET A 34 -1.91 -7.42 -5.95
N LEU A 35 -0.98 -7.87 -6.80
CA LEU A 35 0.35 -8.34 -6.36
C LEU A 35 1.40 -7.24 -6.19
N ASN A 36 1.15 -6.01 -6.67
CA ASN A 36 2.08 -4.88 -6.51
C ASN A 36 1.92 -4.12 -5.18
N SER A 37 0.96 -4.52 -4.32
CA SER A 37 0.86 -4.08 -2.93
C SER A 37 1.85 -4.90 -2.09
N SER A 38 3.05 -4.35 -1.89
CA SER A 38 3.99 -4.88 -0.90
C SER A 38 4.10 -3.90 0.26
N LYS A 39 3.68 -4.35 1.44
CA LYS A 39 3.91 -3.62 2.69
C LYS A 39 5.39 -3.36 2.91
N ARG A 40 5.71 -2.17 3.40
CA ARG A 40 7.07 -1.78 3.80
C ARG A 40 7.06 -1.28 5.22
N TYR A 41 8.16 -1.53 5.93
CA TYR A 41 8.31 -1.17 7.33
C TYR A 41 9.52 -0.26 7.51
N PHE A 42 9.32 0.82 8.25
CA PHE A 42 10.35 1.80 8.58
C PHE A 42 10.49 1.91 10.09
N TYR A 43 11.71 2.09 10.58
CA TYR A 43 12.03 2.05 12.00
C TYR A 43 12.77 3.33 12.39
N PHE A 44 12.30 3.99 13.45
CA PHE A 44 12.93 5.19 13.98
C PHE A 44 13.06 5.07 15.49
N GLU A 45 14.28 5.19 16.00
CA GLU A 45 14.55 5.17 17.44
C GLU A 45 14.35 6.56 18.03
N SER A 46 13.73 6.62 19.21
CA SER A 46 13.67 7.82 20.05
C SER A 46 15.07 8.27 20.50
N PRO A 47 15.27 9.56 20.85
CA PRO A 47 16.59 10.07 21.21
C PRO A 47 17.26 9.34 22.37
N ASN A 48 16.49 8.90 23.37
CA ASN A 48 16.96 8.12 24.51
C ASN A 48 16.88 6.59 24.31
N LYS A 49 16.41 6.13 23.14
CA LYS A 49 16.18 4.73 22.79
C LYS A 49 15.14 3.99 23.64
N SER A 50 14.26 4.68 24.36
CA SER A 50 13.19 4.03 25.14
C SER A 50 12.04 3.53 24.26
N HIS A 51 11.81 4.20 23.13
CA HIS A 51 10.80 3.86 22.13
C HIS A 51 11.41 3.68 20.74
N THR A 52 10.82 2.79 19.95
CA THR A 52 11.10 2.66 18.52
C THR A 52 9.78 2.73 17.76
N LEU A 53 9.60 3.79 16.97
CA LEU A 53 8.50 3.92 16.04
C LEU A 53 8.67 2.90 14.92
N VAL A 54 7.61 2.17 14.61
CA VAL A 54 7.50 1.35 13.42
C VAL A 54 6.37 1.91 12.57
N ILE A 55 6.67 2.21 11.30
CA ILE A 55 5.70 2.67 10.32
C ILE A 55 5.50 1.53 9.33
N GLU A 56 4.29 0.97 9.27
CA GLU A 56 3.86 0.12 8.16
C GLU A 56 3.30 1.02 7.07
N GLU A 57 3.81 0.93 5.86
CA GLU A 57 3.30 1.65 4.70
C GLU A 57 2.78 0.67 3.66
N ASP A 58 1.59 0.93 3.14
CA ASP A 58 0.95 0.12 2.10
C ASP A 58 0.15 1.00 1.14
N SER A 59 -0.22 0.43 0.00
CA SER A 59 -1.00 1.12 -1.04
C SER A 59 -1.81 0.11 -1.82
N PHE A 60 -3.07 0.43 -2.09
CA PHE A 60 -3.92 -0.35 -2.97
C PHE A 60 -4.78 0.55 -3.86
N LEU A 61 -4.71 0.32 -5.18
CA LEU A 61 -5.36 1.15 -6.20
C LEU A 61 -4.98 2.64 -6.02
N LEU A 62 -5.95 3.47 -5.65
CA LEU A 62 -5.78 4.91 -5.43
C LEU A 62 -5.61 5.27 -3.94
N GLY A 63 -5.70 4.30 -3.03
CA GLY A 63 -5.50 4.53 -1.60
C GLY A 63 -4.07 4.24 -1.18
N GLY A 64 -3.43 5.18 -0.49
CA GLY A 64 -2.23 4.92 0.29
C GLY A 64 -2.52 5.11 1.78
N TRP A 65 -1.81 4.38 2.63
CA TRP A 65 -1.94 4.56 4.07
C TRP A 65 -0.67 4.15 4.80
N SER A 66 -0.55 4.59 6.04
CA SER A 66 0.46 4.11 6.96
C SER A 66 -0.05 3.95 8.37
N ASN A 67 0.21 2.79 8.95
CA ASN A 67 -0.15 2.44 10.32
C ASN A 67 1.06 2.61 11.23
N PHE A 68 0.83 3.15 12.43
CA PHE A 68 1.89 3.41 13.39
C PHE A 68 1.86 2.40 14.54
N TYR A 69 3.05 1.93 14.88
CA TYR A 69 3.26 0.99 15.96
C TYR A 69 4.50 1.37 16.76
N GLU A 70 4.59 0.78 17.94
CA GLU A 70 5.78 0.77 18.75
C GLU A 70 6.38 -0.63 18.80
N ARG A 71 7.68 -0.75 18.56
CA ARG A 71 8.39 -2.00 18.82
C ARG A 71 8.71 -2.14 20.30
N LYS A 72 8.24 -3.21 20.93
CA LYS A 72 8.58 -3.61 22.31
C LYS A 72 9.55 -4.80 22.27
N GLY A 73 10.83 -4.52 22.51
CA GLY A 73 11.89 -5.54 22.49
C GLY A 73 12.14 -6.12 21.09
N LEU A 74 12.52 -7.40 21.02
CA LEU A 74 12.99 -8.00 19.76
C LEU A 74 11.88 -8.30 18.75
N ILE A 75 10.73 -8.80 19.21
CA ILE A 75 9.69 -9.39 18.34
C ILE A 75 8.30 -8.77 18.49
N PHE A 76 8.02 -8.02 19.57
CA PHE A 76 6.67 -7.49 19.79
C PHE A 76 6.52 -6.13 19.14
N ILE A 77 5.38 -5.94 18.48
CA ILE A 77 4.95 -4.67 17.91
C ILE A 77 3.57 -4.37 18.50
N LYS A 78 3.43 -3.23 19.18
CA LYS A 78 2.19 -2.75 19.78
C LYS A 78 1.60 -1.67 18.87
N SER A 79 0.33 -1.79 18.48
CA SER A 79 -0.36 -0.72 17.75
C SER A 79 -0.43 0.55 18.59
N LEU A 80 -0.19 1.70 17.96
CA LEU A 80 -0.42 3.02 18.53
C LEU A 80 -1.81 3.58 18.18
N HIS A 81 -2.64 2.78 17.49
CA HIS A 81 -4.00 3.14 17.06
C HIS A 81 -4.09 4.48 16.31
N GLN A 82 -3.00 4.84 15.63
CA GLN A 82 -2.88 6.02 14.79
C GLN A 82 -2.57 5.54 13.37
N GLU A 83 -3.12 6.23 12.39
CA GLU A 83 -2.90 5.97 10.97
C GLU A 83 -2.93 7.30 10.20
N ILE A 84 -2.28 7.31 9.04
CA ILE A 84 -2.44 8.36 8.04
C ILE A 84 -2.87 7.74 6.72
N THR A 85 -3.59 8.52 5.92
CA THR A 85 -3.96 8.16 4.55
C THR A 85 -3.38 9.17 3.57
N THR A 86 -3.18 8.71 2.34
CA THR A 86 -2.62 9.46 1.24
C THR A 86 -3.40 9.16 -0.03
N ASP A 87 -3.37 10.11 -0.96
CA ASP A 87 -4.10 10.02 -2.23
C ASP A 87 -3.27 9.32 -3.30
N ASP A 88 -3.92 8.83 -4.35
CA ASP A 88 -3.31 8.17 -5.52
C ASP A 88 -2.32 7.04 -5.17
N GLY A 89 -2.56 6.32 -4.09
CA GLY A 89 -1.65 5.25 -3.63
C GLY A 89 -0.27 5.78 -3.22
N TYR A 90 -0.16 7.07 -2.88
CA TYR A 90 1.11 7.70 -2.59
C TYR A 90 1.74 7.12 -1.33
N LYS A 91 3.05 6.86 -1.42
CA LYS A 91 3.83 6.20 -0.37
C LYS A 91 4.98 7.11 0.06
N PRO A 92 4.74 8.08 0.97
CA PRO A 92 5.72 9.10 1.32
C PRO A 92 7.00 8.52 1.92
N PHE A 93 6.91 7.47 2.74
CA PHE A 93 8.07 6.85 3.39
C PHE A 93 8.94 6.09 2.39
N SER A 94 8.33 5.31 1.49
CA SER A 94 9.05 4.64 0.39
C SER A 94 9.70 5.58 -0.60
N ARG A 95 9.13 6.78 -0.78
CA ARG A 95 9.67 7.82 -1.67
C ARG A 95 10.65 8.76 -0.97
N ASN A 96 10.86 8.59 0.34
CA ASN A 96 11.64 9.50 1.16
C ASN A 96 11.14 10.96 1.10
N ASP A 97 9.82 11.14 0.92
CA ASP A 97 9.11 12.42 0.88
C ASP A 97 8.39 12.66 2.22
N TYR A 98 9.19 12.67 3.27
CA TYR A 98 8.74 12.95 4.62
C TYR A 98 9.87 13.61 5.43
N LYS A 99 9.49 14.27 6.53
CA LYS A 99 10.39 14.74 7.58
C LYS A 99 9.86 14.19 8.90
N LEU A 100 10.75 13.59 9.67
CA LEU A 100 10.46 13.05 10.99
C LEU A 100 11.29 13.80 12.03
N LYS A 101 10.62 14.27 13.09
CA LYS A 101 11.26 14.96 14.21
C LYS A 101 10.66 14.48 15.52
N TRP A 102 11.49 13.87 16.37
CA TRP A 102 11.12 13.62 17.75
C TRP A 102 10.93 14.94 18.49
N LEU A 103 9.75 15.12 19.10
CA LEU A 103 9.44 16.28 19.93
C LEU A 103 9.92 16.06 21.36
N ASP A 104 9.76 14.83 21.83
CA ASP A 104 10.30 14.28 23.07
C ASP A 104 10.49 12.76 22.89
N ASN A 105 10.64 11.99 23.98
CA ASN A 105 10.81 10.53 23.86
C ASN A 105 9.48 9.80 23.56
N ASN A 106 8.34 10.43 23.83
CA ASN A 106 7.01 9.82 23.76
C ASN A 106 6.14 10.40 22.63
N SER A 107 6.68 11.29 21.82
CA SER A 107 5.97 11.88 20.70
C SER A 107 6.90 12.29 19.56
N VAL A 108 6.39 12.09 18.34
CA VAL A 108 7.13 12.35 17.10
C VAL A 108 6.22 13.07 16.12
N GLU A 109 6.74 14.15 15.54
CA GLU A 109 6.10 14.89 14.46
C GLU A 109 6.56 14.32 13.13
N ILE A 110 5.58 14.09 12.25
CA ILE A 110 5.80 13.61 10.88
C ILE A 110 5.15 14.59 9.94
N ILE A 111 5.94 15.16 9.02
CA ILE A 111 5.45 15.91 7.88
C ILE A 111 5.65 15.04 6.65
N TYR A 112 4.61 14.79 5.85
CA TYR A 112 4.67 13.84 4.74
C TYR A 112 3.93 14.37 3.52
N GLY A 113 4.39 13.98 2.33
CA GLY A 113 3.69 14.28 1.08
C GLY A 113 2.38 13.51 0.98
N TYR A 114 1.30 14.18 0.55
CA TYR A 114 -0.04 13.58 0.48
C TYR A 114 -0.32 12.84 -0.83
N GLY A 115 0.37 13.17 -1.92
CA GLY A 115 0.14 12.60 -3.26
C GLY A 115 -0.15 13.63 -4.35
N SER A 116 -0.51 14.86 -3.97
CA SER A 116 -0.63 16.00 -4.88
C SER A 116 0.56 16.96 -4.77
N MET A 117 0.83 17.70 -5.86
CA MET A 117 2.01 18.55 -5.95
C MET A 117 2.00 19.63 -4.86
N ASN A 118 3.06 19.66 -4.03
CA ASN A 118 3.23 20.55 -2.88
C ASN A 118 2.20 20.40 -1.75
N ALA A 119 1.43 19.32 -1.71
CA ALA A 119 0.55 19.03 -0.59
C ALA A 119 1.29 18.22 0.47
N TYR A 120 1.52 18.85 1.63
CA TYR A 120 2.13 18.23 2.79
C TYR A 120 1.15 18.24 3.95
N ASN A 121 1.01 17.09 4.60
CA ASN A 121 0.26 16.96 5.83
C ASN A 121 1.22 16.81 7.00
N LYS A 122 0.72 17.08 8.21
CA LYS A 122 1.46 16.95 9.45
C LYS A 122 0.65 16.11 10.44
N GLU A 123 1.29 15.13 11.04
CA GLU A 123 0.72 14.28 12.09
C GLU A 123 1.66 14.23 13.30
N ILE A 124 1.10 14.14 14.51
CA ILE A 124 1.88 13.92 15.74
C ILE A 124 1.52 12.54 16.26
N ILE A 125 2.48 11.63 16.21
CA ILE A 125 2.31 10.28 16.74
C ILE A 125 2.73 10.26 18.21
N LYS A 126 1.82 9.82 19.07
CA LYS A 126 2.07 9.68 20.51
C LYS A 126 2.21 8.21 20.90
N PHE A 127 3.12 7.96 21.84
CA PHE A 127 3.33 6.67 22.48
C PHE A 127 2.54 6.65 23.79
N ASP A 128 1.83 5.53 24.03
CA ASP A 128 1.08 5.30 25.28
C ASP A 128 2.00 4.90 26.45
#